data_AF-A0A2H6A5K3-F1
#
_entry.id   AF-A0A2H6A5K3-F1
#
_cell.length_a   1.000
_cell.length_b   1.000
_cell.length_c   1.000
_cell.angle_alpha   90.00
_cell.angle_beta   90.00
_cell.angle_gamma   90.00
#
_symmetry.space_group_name_H-M   'P 1'
#
loop_
_entity.id
_entity.type
_entity.pdbx_description
1 polymer ?
#
loop_
_entity_poly.entity_id
_entity_poly.type
_entity_poly.pdbx_seq_one_letter_code
_entity_poly.pdbx_strand_id
1 'polypeptide(L)'
;MSALRRYLAEIGARGGRKSRRQLSREAARNMVKVREARRAFRRFRSRCFWSYRPDLVINLDDVPWVAEQLMRHGNREAWQVAARLCR
;
A
#
# COMPACT_ATOMS: atom_id res chain seq x y z
N MET A 1 -20.53 -6.98 -7.30
CA MET A 1 -19.18 -7.42 -6.87
C MET A 1 -18.70 -8.54 -7.78
N SER A 2 -17.47 -8.49 -8.33
CA SER A 2 -16.97 -9.59 -9.19
C SER A 2 -16.75 -10.87 -8.39
N ALA A 3 -16.83 -12.03 -9.05
CA ALA A 3 -16.58 -13.34 -8.43
C ALA A 3 -15.19 -13.41 -7.77
N LEU A 4 -14.16 -12.85 -8.42
CA LEU A 4 -12.79 -12.79 -7.89
C LEU A 4 -12.72 -12.06 -6.55
N ARG A 5 -13.42 -10.94 -6.39
CA ARG A 5 -13.38 -10.16 -5.14
C ARG A 5 -14.00 -10.92 -3.97
N ARG A 6 -15.09 -11.67 -4.23
CA ARG A 6 -15.70 -12.55 -3.22
C ARG A 6 -14.74 -13.67 -2.82
N TYR A 7 -14.12 -14.32 -3.80
CA TYR A 7 -13.15 -15.38 -3.57
C TYR A 7 -11.96 -14.91 -2.73
N LEU A 8 -11.34 -13.78 -3.09
CA LEU A 8 -10.22 -13.21 -2.33
C LEU A 8 -10.61 -12.83 -0.89
N ALA A 9 -11.81 -12.30 -0.70
CA ALA A 9 -12.32 -11.99 0.63
C ALA A 9 -12.52 -13.26 1.47
N GLU A 10 -13.04 -14.32 0.86
CA GLU A 10 -13.27 -15.61 1.52
C GLU A 10 -11.98 -16.26 1.98
N ILE A 11 -10.98 -16.38 1.09
CA ILE A 11 -9.69 -17.00 1.45
C ILE A 11 -8.96 -16.17 2.51
N GLY A 12 -9.06 -14.83 2.46
CA GLY A 12 -8.53 -13.93 3.48
C GLY A 12 -9.18 -14.16 4.84
N ALA A 13 -10.51 -14.31 4.87
CA ALA A 13 -11.26 -14.60 6.10
C ALA A 13 -10.93 -15.99 6.68
N ARG A 14 -10.72 -17.00 5.82
CA ARG A 14 -10.26 -18.33 6.27
C ARG A 14 -8.86 -18.25 6.89
N GLY A 15 -7.92 -17.54 6.26
CA GLY A 15 -6.58 -17.32 6.79
C GLY A 15 -6.58 -16.56 8.12
N GLY A 16 -7.42 -15.52 8.23
CA GLY A 16 -7.62 -14.76 9.46
C GLY A 16 -8.16 -15.62 10.61
N ARG A 17 -9.16 -16.48 10.35
CA ARG A 17 -9.71 -17.43 11.35
C ARG A 17 -8.70 -18.48 11.79
N LYS A 18 -7.83 -18.95 10.89
CA LYS A 18 -6.76 -19.91 11.21
C LYS A 18 -5.63 -19.27 12.02
N SER A 19 -5.33 -17.99 11.76
CA SER A 19 -4.33 -17.24 12.50
C SER A 19 -4.79 -16.99 13.94
N ARG A 20 -3.98 -17.41 14.92
CA ARG A 20 -4.22 -17.10 16.35
C ARG A 20 -3.88 -15.67 16.75
N ARG A 21 -3.33 -14.87 15.83
CA ARG A 21 -3.01 -13.46 16.08
C ARG A 21 -4.30 -12.64 16.17
N GLN A 22 -4.51 -11.93 17.27
CA GLN A 22 -5.48 -10.85 17.30
C GLN A 22 -4.98 -9.73 16.39
N LEU A 23 -5.69 -9.50 15.29
CA LEU A 23 -5.41 -8.40 14.38
C LEU A 23 -6.67 -7.54 14.30
N SER A 24 -6.57 -6.30 14.79
CA SER A 24 -7.66 -5.35 14.65
C SER A 24 -7.90 -5.04 13.17
N ARG A 25 -9.13 -4.66 12.82
CA ARG A 25 -9.47 -4.25 11.45
C ARG A 25 -8.58 -3.07 11.00
N GLU A 26 -8.24 -2.18 11.92
CA GLU A 26 -7.33 -1.06 11.69
C GLU A 26 -5.90 -1.53 11.41
N ALA A 27 -5.34 -2.42 12.24
CA ALA A 27 -4.01 -2.98 12.01
C ALA A 27 -3.93 -3.70 10.65
N ALA A 28 -4.96 -4.44 10.27
CA ALA A 28 -5.04 -5.06 8.94
C ALA A 28 -5.03 -4.03 7.79
N ARG A 29 -5.77 -2.93 7.93
CA ARG A 29 -5.77 -1.82 6.95
C ARG A 29 -4.40 -1.16 6.86
N ASN A 30 -3.77 -0.88 8.00
CA ASN A 30 -2.45 -0.27 8.05
C ASN A 30 -1.38 -1.15 7.37
N MET A 31 -1.44 -2.47 7.57
CA MET A 31 -0.56 -3.42 6.85
C MET A 31 -0.75 -3.34 5.34
N VAL A 32 -1.99 -3.22 4.85
CA VAL A 32 -2.26 -3.08 3.42
C VAL A 32 -1.74 -1.73 2.90
N LYS A 33 -1.95 -0.63 3.63
CA LYS A 33 -1.42 0.69 3.27
C LYS A 33 0.09 0.66 3.09
N VAL A 34 0.82 0.08 4.05
CA VAL A 34 2.28 -0.07 3.98
C VAL A 34 2.69 -0.92 2.77
N ARG A 35 1.99 -2.03 2.49
CA ARG A 35 2.29 -2.88 1.33
C ARG A 35 2.11 -2.15 0.00
N GLU A 36 1.02 -1.40 -0.14
CA GLU A 36 0.75 -0.61 -1.34
C GLU A 36 1.76 0.54 -1.49
N ALA A 37 2.12 1.22 -0.40
CA ALA A 37 3.14 2.26 -0.41
C ALA A 37 4.52 1.71 -0.84
N ARG A 38 4.93 0.55 -0.30
CA ARG A 38 6.17 -0.14 -0.74
C ARG A 38 6.14 -0.53 -2.21
N ARG A 39 4.98 -0.98 -2.70
CA ARG A 39 4.79 -1.31 -4.12
C ARG A 39 4.92 -0.06 -4.99
N ALA A 40 4.30 1.04 -4.58
CA ALA A 40 4.36 2.31 -5.28
C ALA A 40 5.79 2.89 -5.29
N PHE A 41 6.48 2.88 -4.15
CA PHE A 41 7.87 3.32 -4.02
C PHE A 41 8.79 2.59 -5.02
N ARG A 42 8.71 1.26 -5.07
CA ARG A 42 9.48 0.46 -6.04
C ARG A 42 9.10 0.76 -7.48
N ARG A 43 7.81 0.88 -7.78
CA ARG A 43 7.30 1.11 -9.13
C ARG A 43 7.71 2.46 -9.70
N PHE A 44 7.64 3.52 -8.88
CA PHE A 44 7.93 4.89 -9.30
C PHE A 44 9.31 5.37 -8.86
N ARG A 45 10.20 4.44 -8.49
CA ARG A 45 11.52 4.71 -7.92
C ARG A 45 12.34 5.70 -8.75
N SER A 46 12.48 5.44 -10.06
CA SER A 46 13.30 6.26 -10.96
C SER A 46 12.71 7.65 -11.25
N ARG A 47 11.40 7.84 -11.05
CA ARG A 47 10.73 9.12 -11.36
C ARG A 47 10.54 9.98 -10.12
N CYS A 48 9.94 9.40 -9.07
CA CYS A 48 9.50 10.15 -7.90
C CYS A 48 10.49 10.05 -6.74
N PHE A 49 11.36 9.04 -6.73
CA PHE A 49 12.20 8.73 -5.57
C PHE A 49 13.67 8.54 -5.92
N TRP A 50 14.15 9.04 -7.07
CA TRP A 50 15.45 8.69 -7.64
C TRP A 50 16.62 9.00 -6.69
N SER A 51 16.51 10.09 -5.93
CA SER A 51 17.49 10.56 -4.94
C SER A 51 17.56 9.74 -3.66
N TYR A 52 16.52 8.95 -3.34
CA TYR A 52 16.49 8.14 -2.12
C TYR A 52 17.19 6.80 -2.32
N ARG A 53 17.53 6.12 -1.23
CA ARG A 53 18.12 4.78 -1.28
C ARG A 53 17.13 3.73 -1.79
N PRO A 54 17.57 2.73 -2.58
CA PRO A 54 16.67 1.71 -3.13
C PRO A 54 16.17 0.71 -2.10
N ASP A 55 16.92 0.54 -1.01
CA ASP A 55 16.63 -0.33 0.12
C ASP A 55 15.89 0.38 1.26
N LEU A 56 15.41 1.61 1.03
CA LEU A 56 14.61 2.34 2.02
C LEU A 56 13.35 1.55 2.41
N VAL A 57 13.24 1.24 3.70
CA VAL A 57 12.11 0.50 4.24
C VAL A 57 10.98 1.47 4.58
N ILE A 58 9.91 1.43 3.79
CA ILE A 58 8.70 2.24 4.02
C ILE A 58 7.89 1.63 5.17
N ASN A 59 7.63 2.41 6.21
CA ASN A 59 6.77 2.09 7.35
C ASN A 59 5.42 2.82 7.25
N LEU A 60 4.59 2.70 8.29
CA LEU A 60 3.26 3.31 8.29
C LEU A 60 3.34 4.84 8.25
N ASP A 61 4.25 5.42 9.02
CA ASP A 61 4.43 6.87 9.13
C ASP A 61 4.95 7.49 7.82
N ASP A 62 5.57 6.69 6.96
CA ASP A 62 6.07 7.12 5.65
C ASP A 62 4.97 7.13 4.57
N VAL A 63 3.81 6.49 4.82
CA VAL A 63 2.73 6.38 3.80
C VAL A 63 2.25 7.75 3.32
N PRO A 64 2.01 8.76 4.18
CA PRO A 64 1.65 10.10 3.75
C PRO A 64 2.74 10.74 2.87
N TRP A 65 4.01 10.59 3.25
CA TRP A 65 5.14 11.10 2.47
C TRP A 65 5.24 10.44 1.08
N VAL A 66 5.08 9.11 0.99
CA VAL A 66 5.06 8.40 -0.30
C VAL A 66 3.94 8.95 -1.20
N ALA A 67 2.75 9.19 -0.63
CA ALA A 67 1.64 9.77 -1.38
C ALA A 67 1.96 11.19 -1.88
N GLU A 68 2.53 12.04 -1.03
CA GLU A 68 2.91 13.40 -1.40
C GLU A 68 3.92 13.41 -2.56
N GLN A 69 4.99 12.60 -2.47
CA GLN A 69 6.02 12.55 -3.52
C GLN A 69 5.44 12.09 -4.87
N LEU A 70 4.55 11.09 -4.85
CA LEU A 70 3.85 10.62 -6.05
C LEU A 70 2.92 11.69 -6.64
N MET A 71 2.27 12.51 -5.81
CA MET A 71 1.41 13.59 -6.29
C MET A 71 2.21 14.78 -6.84
N ARG A 72 3.34 15.13 -6.21
CA ARG A 72 4.15 16.30 -6.59
C ARG A 72 5.01 16.05 -7.82
N HIS A 73 5.60 14.86 -7.95
CA HIS A 73 6.61 14.56 -8.98
C HIS A 73 6.17 13.47 -9.97
N GLY A 74 5.03 12.83 -9.73
CA GLY A 74 4.54 11.74 -10.55
C GLY A 74 3.74 12.16 -11.77
N ASN A 75 3.35 11.17 -12.57
CA ASN A 75 2.39 11.34 -13.66
C ASN A 75 0.96 11.04 -13.19
N ARG A 76 -0.02 11.10 -14.10
CA ARG A 76 -1.43 10.75 -13.81
C ARG A 76 -1.60 9.42 -13.09
N GLU A 77 -0.81 8.41 -13.47
CA GLU A 77 -0.87 7.09 -12.84
C GLU A 77 -0.34 7.12 -11.39
N ALA A 78 0.81 7.75 -11.17
CA ALA A 78 1.36 7.94 -9.82
C ALA A 78 0.38 8.69 -8.92
N TRP A 79 -0.28 9.73 -9.45
CA TRP A 79 -1.31 10.48 -8.73
C TRP A 79 -2.50 9.59 -8.34
N GLN A 80 -3.00 8.74 -9.24
CA GLN A 80 -4.08 7.81 -8.93
C GLN A 80 -3.71 6.79 -7.85
N VAL A 81 -2.45 6.32 -7.85
CA VAL A 81 -1.92 5.44 -6.82
C VAL A 81 -1.85 6.16 -5.48
N ALA A 82 -1.32 7.39 -5.46
CA ALA A 82 -1.26 8.22 -4.26
C ALA A 82 -2.65 8.50 -3.67
N ALA A 83 -3.63 8.84 -4.51
CA ALA A 83 -5.01 9.08 -4.08
C ALA A 83 -5.67 7.85 -3.43
N ARG A 84 -5.21 6.63 -3.75
CA ARG A 84 -5.66 5.40 -3.08
C ARG A 84 -4.99 5.20 -1.73
N LEU A 85 -3.73 5.63 -1.56
CA LEU A 85 -3.01 5.55 -0.29
C LEU A 85 -3.61 6.50 0.77
N CYS A 86 -4.20 7.62 0.34
CA CYS A 86 -4.85 8.58 1.23
C CYS A 86 -6.24 8.15 1.74
N ARG A 87 -6.80 7.04 1.25
CA ARG A 87 -8.08 6.46 1.71
C ARG A 87 -7.83 5.42 2.80
#